data_AF-A0A2W6ZGQ0-F1
#
_entry.id   AF-A0A2W6ZGQ0-F1
#
_cell.length_a   1.000
_cell.length_b   1.000
_cell.length_c   1.000
_cell.angle_alpha   90.00
_cell.angle_beta   90.00
_cell.angle_gamma   90.00
#
_symmetry.space_group_name_H-M   'P 1'
#
loop_
_entity.id
_entity.type
_entity.pdbx_description
1 polymer ?
#
loop_
_entity_poly.entity_id
_entity_poly.type
_entity_poly.pdbx_seq_one_letter_code
_entity_poly.pdbx_strand_id
1 'polypeptide(L)'
;MNTPSHLILNLALLRRPVAPVMTWPILIGALIPDAALFLFYGWGRQQGLPEQTIWGEAYYSQPWQAIFAVGNSIPLGLLGVALGYSLRRFWFGPSIGFLGASMVLHHLADLPLHHDDAHQHLWPFSAVRFISPISYWDVDHFGRLGATIELGLVLVASAYLLRRLSSRLSQALLGITTVLIVVAYGALVLAPLT
;
A
#
# COMPACT_ATOMS: atom_id res chain seq x y z
N MET A 1 2.99 -7.25 1.28
CA MET A 1 2.60 -5.90 1.72
C MET A 1 3.83 -5.02 1.82
N ASN A 2 3.89 -3.95 1.02
CA ASN A 2 5.00 -3.02 1.01
C ASN A 2 4.54 -1.60 1.32
N THR A 3 3.89 -1.42 2.48
CA THR A 3 3.38 -0.12 2.98
C THR A 3 4.34 1.04 2.77
N PRO A 4 5.66 0.89 3.06
CA PRO A 4 6.61 1.96 2.82
C PRO A 4 6.71 2.40 1.35
N SER A 5 6.65 1.45 0.41
CA SER A 5 6.61 1.72 -1.03
C SER A 5 5.35 2.50 -1.39
N HIS A 6 4.18 2.07 -0.92
CA HIS A 6 2.91 2.78 -1.18
C HIS A 6 2.94 4.22 -0.65
N LEU A 7 3.46 4.44 0.56
CA LEU A 7 3.60 5.78 1.14
C LEU A 7 4.46 6.69 0.26
N ILE A 8 5.61 6.20 -0.21
CA ILE A 8 6.54 6.96 -1.06
C ILE A 8 5.91 7.26 -2.43
N LEU A 9 5.34 6.25 -3.09
CA LEU A 9 4.75 6.38 -4.42
C LEU A 9 3.54 7.32 -4.40
N ASN A 10 2.63 7.16 -3.44
CA ASN A 10 1.48 8.04 -3.26
C ASN A 10 1.90 9.48 -3.03
N LEU A 11 2.87 9.70 -2.14
CA LEU A 11 3.38 11.04 -1.89
C LEU A 11 4.06 11.63 -3.13
N ALA A 12 4.80 10.85 -3.91
CA ALA A 12 5.42 11.33 -5.14
C ALA A 12 4.40 11.77 -6.19
N LEU A 13 3.30 11.01 -6.33
CA LEU A 13 2.25 11.26 -7.32
C LEU A 13 1.29 12.39 -6.91
N LEU A 14 0.88 12.46 -5.64
CA LEU A 14 -0.19 13.36 -5.20
C LEU A 14 0.29 14.70 -4.61
N ARG A 15 1.57 14.82 -4.22
CA ARG A 15 2.06 15.98 -3.44
C ARG A 15 2.07 17.31 -4.19
N ARG A 16 2.00 17.34 -5.53
CA ARG A 16 1.93 18.60 -6.29
C ARG A 16 0.72 18.59 -7.22
N PRO A 17 -0.08 19.68 -7.26
CA PRO A 17 0.18 21.03 -6.77
C PRO A 17 -0.58 21.37 -5.47
N VAL A 18 -0.41 20.61 -4.39
CA VAL A 18 -1.26 20.75 -3.19
C VAL A 18 -0.54 21.28 -1.96
N ALA A 19 -1.32 21.87 -1.05
CA ALA A 19 -0.81 22.47 0.17
C ALA A 19 -0.09 21.42 1.04
N PRO A 20 0.98 21.78 1.78
CA PRO A 20 1.73 20.84 2.62
C PRO A 20 0.88 20.02 3.60
N VAL A 21 -0.23 20.60 4.09
CA VAL A 21 -1.18 19.92 4.99
C VAL A 21 -1.81 18.67 4.36
N MET A 22 -1.89 18.58 3.02
CA MET A 22 -2.43 17.42 2.30
C MET A 22 -1.50 16.20 2.35
N THR A 23 -0.26 16.37 2.83
CA THR A 23 0.65 15.25 3.08
C THR A 23 0.01 14.22 4.01
N TRP A 24 -0.71 14.65 5.05
CA TRP A 24 -1.31 13.74 6.02
C TRP A 24 -2.44 12.88 5.44
N PRO A 25 -3.47 13.45 4.78
CA PRO A 25 -4.47 12.66 4.07
C PRO A 25 -3.88 11.65 3.09
N ILE A 26 -2.83 12.04 2.35
CA ILE A 26 -2.13 11.14 1.41
C ILE A 26 -1.47 9.98 2.17
N LEU A 27 -0.67 10.26 3.20
CA LEU A 27 0.00 9.20 3.96
C LEU A 27 -1.00 8.27 4.66
N ILE A 28 -2.09 8.83 5.20
CA ILE A 28 -3.14 8.04 5.85
C ILE A 28 -3.87 7.17 4.82
N GLY A 29 -4.23 7.72 3.65
CA GLY A 29 -4.90 6.97 2.60
C GLY A 29 -4.05 5.82 2.05
N ALA A 30 -2.72 6.01 1.94
CA ALA A 30 -1.79 4.94 1.56
C ALA A 30 -1.58 3.89 2.65
N LEU A 31 -1.90 4.19 3.92
CA LEU A 31 -1.75 3.27 5.05
C LEU A 31 -3.02 2.45 5.33
N ILE A 32 -4.21 3.03 5.12
CA ILE A 32 -5.51 2.40 5.45
C ILE A 32 -5.66 0.98 4.88
N PRO A 33 -5.34 0.70 3.61
CA PRO A 33 -5.48 -0.65 3.05
C PRO A 33 -4.69 -1.71 3.82
N ASP A 34 -3.49 -1.33 4.25
CA ASP A 34 -2.54 -2.16 4.99
C ASP A 34 -2.79 -2.22 6.50
N ALA A 35 -3.53 -1.24 7.04
CA ALA A 35 -3.78 -1.11 8.48
C ALA A 35 -4.42 -2.38 9.06
N ALA A 36 -5.35 -2.98 8.32
CA ALA A 36 -5.99 -4.23 8.71
C ALA A 36 -4.98 -5.38 8.85
N LEU A 37 -3.94 -5.44 8.01
CA LEU A 37 -2.93 -6.49 8.09
C LEU A 37 -2.05 -6.36 9.33
N PHE A 38 -1.71 -5.13 9.73
CA PHE A 38 -0.98 -4.90 10.98
C PHE A 38 -1.80 -5.32 12.21
N LEU A 39 -3.11 -5.01 12.22
CA LEU A 39 -4.03 -5.44 13.28
C LEU A 39 -4.16 -6.96 13.31
N PHE A 40 -4.32 -7.59 12.14
CA PHE A 40 -4.36 -9.04 11.99
C PHE A 40 -3.12 -9.72 12.55
N TYR A 41 -1.94 -9.27 12.13
CA TYR A 41 -0.68 -9.84 12.57
C TYR A 41 -0.49 -9.65 14.07
N GLY A 42 -0.74 -8.44 14.59
CA GLY A 42 -0.68 -8.15 16.03
C GLY A 42 -1.63 -9.05 16.84
N TRP A 43 -2.87 -9.23 16.38
CA TRP A 43 -3.82 -10.16 16.98
C TRP A 43 -3.30 -11.59 16.96
N GLY A 44 -2.83 -12.09 15.80
CA GLY A 44 -2.34 -13.47 15.67
C GLY A 44 -1.15 -13.76 16.60
N ARG A 45 -0.22 -12.79 16.70
CA ARG A 45 0.91 -12.87 17.63
C ARG A 45 0.47 -12.85 19.09
N GLN A 46 -0.54 -12.04 19.45
CA GLN A 46 -1.11 -12.01 20.80
C GLN A 46 -1.82 -13.33 21.17
N GLN A 47 -2.43 -14.01 20.20
CA GLN A 47 -3.02 -15.34 20.39
C GLN A 47 -1.97 -16.46 20.48
N GLY A 48 -0.68 -16.15 20.30
CA GLY A 48 0.39 -17.15 20.33
C GLY A 48 0.41 -18.08 19.13
N LEU A 49 -0.20 -17.67 18.00
CA LEU A 49 -0.23 -18.49 16.79
C LEU A 49 1.17 -18.60 16.16
N PRO A 50 1.57 -19.78 15.67
CA PRO A 50 2.77 -19.92 14.83
C PRO A 50 2.64 -19.11 13.54
N GLU A 51 3.76 -18.61 12.99
CA GLU A 51 3.78 -17.84 11.72
C GLU A 51 3.07 -18.59 10.59
N GLN A 52 3.30 -19.89 10.46
CA GLN A 52 2.66 -20.71 9.43
C GLN A 52 1.13 -20.74 9.58
N THR A 53 0.61 -20.76 10.80
CA THR A 53 -0.84 -20.73 11.05
C THR A 53 -1.42 -19.34 10.81
N ILE A 54 -0.68 -18.28 11.17
CA ILE A 54 -1.10 -16.90 10.86
C ILE A 54 -1.27 -16.75 9.36
N TRP A 55 -0.23 -17.00 8.58
CA TRP A 55 -0.23 -16.72 7.14
C TRP A 55 -0.90 -17.80 6.29
N GLY A 56 -0.89 -19.06 6.73
CA GLY A 56 -1.43 -20.20 5.98
C GLY A 56 -2.91 -20.50 6.25
N GLU A 57 -3.44 -20.09 7.40
CA GLU A 57 -4.82 -20.42 7.80
C GLU A 57 -5.61 -19.18 8.22
N ALA A 58 -5.15 -18.47 9.25
CA ALA A 58 -5.90 -17.37 9.84
C ALA A 58 -6.10 -16.22 8.83
N TYR A 59 -5.08 -15.95 7.99
CA TYR A 59 -5.14 -14.94 6.93
C TYR A 59 -6.29 -15.20 5.95
N TYR A 60 -6.55 -16.46 5.63
CA TYR A 60 -7.60 -16.88 4.67
C TYR A 60 -8.98 -17.08 5.32
N SER A 61 -9.09 -16.89 6.63
CA SER A 61 -10.37 -17.01 7.33
C SER A 61 -11.36 -15.91 6.91
N GLN A 62 -12.65 -16.28 6.84
CA GLN A 62 -13.73 -15.37 6.44
C GLN A 62 -13.77 -14.04 7.21
N PRO A 63 -13.64 -14.00 8.56
CA PRO A 63 -13.67 -12.74 9.30
C PRO A 63 -12.54 -11.79 8.89
N TRP A 64 -11.31 -12.28 8.76
CA TRP A 64 -10.17 -11.45 8.38
C TRP A 64 -10.24 -11.02 6.91
N GLN A 65 -10.61 -11.93 6.01
CA GLN A 65 -10.83 -11.60 4.59
C GLN A 65 -11.91 -10.53 4.42
N ALA A 66 -12.98 -10.56 5.22
CA ALA A 66 -14.01 -9.51 5.19
C ALA A 66 -13.46 -8.14 5.64
N ILE A 67 -12.63 -8.11 6.69
CA ILE A 67 -11.98 -6.87 7.14
C ILE A 67 -11.00 -6.35 6.07
N PHE A 68 -10.19 -7.24 5.48
CA PHE A 68 -9.27 -6.87 4.40
C PHE A 68 -10.01 -6.33 3.17
N ALA A 69 -11.16 -6.90 2.82
CA ALA A 69 -11.97 -6.43 1.69
C ALA A 69 -12.47 -4.98 1.87
N VAL A 70 -12.81 -4.58 3.11
CA VAL A 70 -13.20 -3.20 3.42
C VAL A 70 -12.02 -2.24 3.20
N GLY A 71 -10.85 -2.57 3.76
CA GLY A 71 -9.64 -1.75 3.59
C GLY A 71 -9.16 -1.68 2.15
N ASN A 72 -9.39 -2.75 1.37
CA ASN A 72 -8.95 -2.89 -0.01
C ASN A 72 -10.01 -2.51 -1.07
N SER A 73 -11.09 -1.85 -0.66
CA SER A 73 -12.18 -1.48 -1.56
C SER A 73 -11.84 -0.23 -2.41
N ILE A 74 -11.59 -0.45 -3.70
CA ILE A 74 -11.51 0.64 -4.70
C ILE A 74 -12.80 1.47 -4.71
N PRO A 75 -14.02 0.88 -4.67
CA PRO A 75 -15.25 1.65 -4.53
C PRO A 75 -15.28 2.64 -3.36
N LEU A 76 -14.80 2.25 -2.18
CA LEU A 76 -14.73 3.15 -1.03
C LEU A 76 -13.70 4.27 -1.24
N GLY A 77 -12.54 3.97 -1.83
CA GLY A 77 -11.56 4.98 -2.22
C GLY A 77 -12.15 6.00 -3.20
N LEU A 78 -12.85 5.53 -4.25
CA LEU A 78 -13.54 6.37 -5.23
C LEU A 78 -14.67 7.20 -4.61
N LEU A 79 -15.42 6.63 -3.65
CA LEU A 79 -16.41 7.37 -2.88
C LEU A 79 -15.73 8.51 -2.11
N GLY A 80 -14.57 8.29 -1.49
CA GLY A 80 -13.76 9.33 -0.85
C GLY A 80 -13.40 10.47 -1.82
N VAL A 81 -12.96 10.12 -3.05
CA VAL A 81 -12.70 11.12 -4.10
C VAL A 81 -13.95 11.91 -4.45
N ALA A 82 -15.08 11.24 -4.69
CA ALA A 82 -16.34 11.87 -5.07
C ALA A 82 -16.88 12.79 -3.96
N LEU A 83 -16.84 12.35 -2.71
CA LEU A 83 -17.22 13.15 -1.55
C LEU A 83 -16.30 14.35 -1.37
N GLY A 84 -14.98 14.14 -1.47
CA GLY A 84 -14.01 15.23 -1.35
C GLY A 84 -14.20 16.30 -2.42
N TYR A 85 -14.50 15.90 -3.66
CA TYR A 85 -14.82 16.82 -4.74
C TYR A 85 -16.15 17.56 -4.54
N SER A 86 -17.18 16.86 -4.04
CA SER A 86 -18.50 17.44 -3.76
C SER A 86 -18.43 18.45 -2.61
N LEU A 87 -17.59 18.17 -1.61
CA LEU A 87 -17.39 18.99 -0.43
C LEU A 87 -16.20 19.95 -0.55
N ARG A 88 -15.66 20.17 -1.77
CA ARG A 88 -14.43 20.96 -1.99
C ARG A 88 -14.48 22.41 -1.52
N ARG A 89 -15.67 22.95 -1.25
CA ARG A 89 -15.87 24.30 -0.69
C ARG A 89 -15.70 24.33 0.84
N PHE A 90 -15.79 23.18 1.50
CA PHE A 90 -15.53 23.03 2.93
C PHE A 90 -14.04 22.73 3.15
N TRP A 91 -13.49 23.23 4.25
CA TRP A 91 -12.07 23.10 4.58
C TRP A 91 -11.57 21.65 4.66
N PHE A 92 -12.43 20.70 5.01
CA PHE A 92 -12.10 19.28 5.14
C PHE A 92 -12.34 18.46 3.85
N GLY A 93 -13.06 19.01 2.86
CA GLY A 93 -13.39 18.30 1.62
C GLY A 93 -12.15 17.82 0.85
N PRO A 94 -11.13 18.68 0.60
CA PRO A 94 -9.89 18.26 -0.03
C PRO A 94 -9.20 17.10 0.70
N SER A 95 -9.18 17.11 2.04
CA SER A 95 -8.57 16.02 2.82
C SER A 95 -9.25 14.68 2.56
N ILE A 96 -10.59 14.63 2.52
CA ILE A 96 -11.33 13.40 2.17
C ILE A 96 -10.98 12.94 0.76
N GLY A 97 -10.90 13.88 -0.19
CA GLY A 97 -10.56 13.59 -1.58
C GLY A 97 -9.15 13.00 -1.74
N PHE A 98 -8.15 13.58 -1.08
CA PHE A 98 -6.77 13.09 -1.13
C PHE A 98 -6.59 11.75 -0.42
N LEU A 99 -7.30 11.52 0.69
CA LEU A 99 -7.33 10.23 1.35
C LEU A 99 -7.89 9.15 0.42
N GLY A 100 -9.06 9.40 -0.20
CA GLY A 100 -9.66 8.48 -1.16
C GLY A 100 -8.79 8.24 -2.40
N ALA A 101 -8.21 9.30 -2.97
CA ALA A 101 -7.30 9.19 -4.11
C ALA A 101 -6.06 8.35 -3.77
N SER A 102 -5.55 8.49 -2.55
CA SER A 102 -4.39 7.74 -2.10
C SER A 102 -4.71 6.26 -1.85
N MET A 103 -5.88 5.93 -1.31
CA MET A 103 -6.35 4.54 -1.25
C MET A 103 -6.46 3.93 -2.65
N VAL A 104 -7.04 4.65 -3.61
CA VAL A 104 -7.14 4.17 -5.00
C VAL A 104 -5.75 3.92 -5.60
N LEU A 105 -4.82 4.85 -5.45
CA LEU A 105 -3.45 4.66 -5.95
C LEU A 105 -2.72 3.49 -5.28
N HIS A 106 -2.96 3.26 -3.98
CA HIS A 106 -2.47 2.06 -3.29
C HIS A 106 -2.99 0.80 -4.00
N HIS A 107 -4.30 0.67 -4.16
CA HIS A 107 -4.90 -0.52 -4.79
C HIS A 107 -4.46 -0.70 -6.25
N LEU A 108 -4.25 0.38 -7.01
CA LEU A 108 -3.73 0.29 -8.38
C LEU A 108 -2.29 -0.23 -8.43
N ALA A 109 -1.49 0.03 -7.39
CA ALA A 109 -0.14 -0.52 -7.27
C ALA A 109 -0.17 -2.01 -6.88
N ASP A 110 -1.12 -2.40 -6.02
CA ASP A 110 -1.30 -3.78 -5.55
C ASP A 110 -1.88 -4.72 -6.60
N LEU A 111 -2.83 -4.24 -7.40
CA LEU A 111 -3.59 -5.07 -8.34
C LEU A 111 -2.69 -5.93 -9.24
N PRO A 112 -1.59 -5.43 -9.84
CA PRO A 112 -0.70 -6.26 -10.64
C PRO A 112 0.27 -7.14 -9.83
N LEU A 113 0.25 -7.14 -8.49
CA LEU A 113 1.29 -7.78 -7.66
C LEU A 113 0.74 -8.82 -6.67
N HIS A 114 -0.56 -9.12 -6.69
CA HIS A 114 -1.15 -10.17 -5.87
C HIS A 114 -1.60 -11.39 -6.70
N HIS A 115 -0.96 -12.53 -6.46
CA HIS A 115 -1.34 -13.82 -7.05
C HIS A 115 -2.23 -14.61 -6.07
N ASP A 116 -1.64 -15.21 -5.04
CA ASP A 116 -2.36 -16.06 -4.07
C ASP A 116 -3.06 -15.27 -2.96
N ASP A 117 -2.59 -14.06 -2.70
CA ASP A 117 -3.04 -13.17 -1.63
C ASP A 117 -3.95 -12.04 -2.13
N ALA A 118 -4.56 -12.21 -3.31
CA ALA A 118 -5.39 -11.19 -3.95
C ALA A 118 -6.61 -10.77 -3.11
N HIS A 119 -6.83 -9.45 -3.07
CA HIS A 119 -7.93 -8.83 -2.36
C HIS A 119 -9.19 -8.65 -3.21
N GLN A 120 -10.34 -8.54 -2.55
CA GLN A 120 -11.64 -8.27 -3.20
C GLN A 120 -11.78 -6.76 -3.47
N HIS A 121 -11.04 -6.25 -4.45
CA HIS A 121 -10.97 -4.81 -4.69
C HIS A 121 -12.29 -4.13 -5.10
N LEU A 122 -13.28 -4.92 -5.54
CA LEU A 122 -14.60 -4.42 -5.95
C LEU A 122 -15.68 -4.56 -4.86
N TRP A 123 -15.32 -4.96 -3.64
CA TRP A 123 -16.25 -4.97 -2.51
C TRP A 123 -16.86 -3.57 -2.30
N PRO A 124 -18.16 -3.42 -1.95
CA PRO A 124 -19.15 -4.48 -1.68
C PRO A 124 -19.91 -4.96 -2.92
N PHE A 125 -19.58 -4.47 -4.11
CA PHE A 125 -20.32 -4.79 -5.34
C PHE A 125 -19.95 -6.16 -5.91
N SER A 126 -18.72 -6.63 -5.70
CA SER A 126 -18.26 -7.92 -6.17
C SER A 126 -17.17 -8.50 -5.28
N ALA A 127 -17.21 -9.82 -5.12
CA ALA A 127 -16.21 -10.62 -4.41
C ALA A 127 -15.09 -11.13 -5.34
N VAL A 128 -15.12 -10.76 -6.64
CA VAL A 128 -14.11 -11.16 -7.62
C VAL A 128 -12.75 -10.58 -7.23
N ARG A 129 -11.74 -11.45 -7.28
CA ARG A 129 -10.33 -11.11 -7.08
C ARG A 129 -9.64 -11.08 -8.45
N PHE A 130 -8.78 -10.10 -8.66
CA PHE A 130 -7.88 -10.11 -9.80
C PHE A 130 -6.65 -10.92 -9.41
N ILE A 131 -6.47 -12.08 -10.05
CA ILE A 131 -5.32 -12.95 -9.82
C ILE A 131 -4.23 -12.54 -10.81
N SER A 132 -3.24 -11.79 -10.32
CA SER A 132 -2.12 -11.35 -11.15
C SER A 132 -1.15 -12.51 -11.39
N PRO A 133 -0.57 -12.67 -12.60
CA PRO A 133 0.54 -13.60 -12.81
C PRO A 133 1.83 -13.18 -12.07
N ILE A 134 1.91 -11.95 -11.58
CA ILE A 134 3.05 -11.41 -10.85
C ILE A 134 2.68 -11.30 -9.36
N SER A 135 3.55 -11.81 -8.50
CA SER A 135 3.45 -11.77 -7.04
C SER A 135 4.39 -10.72 -6.44
N TYR A 136 4.09 -10.30 -5.21
CA TYR A 136 4.96 -9.44 -4.41
C TYR A 136 6.21 -10.15 -3.89
N TRP A 137 6.12 -11.47 -3.71
CA TRP A 137 7.10 -12.22 -2.92
C TRP A 137 7.37 -13.62 -3.48
N ASP A 138 6.41 -14.20 -4.21
CA ASP A 138 6.57 -15.55 -4.74
C ASP A 138 7.41 -15.55 -6.03
N VAL A 139 8.57 -16.19 -5.96
CA VAL A 139 9.51 -16.30 -7.08
C VAL A 139 8.96 -17.13 -8.24
N ASP A 140 8.07 -18.08 -7.97
CA ASP A 140 7.44 -18.94 -8.98
C ASP A 140 6.36 -18.18 -9.77
N HIS A 141 5.89 -17.05 -9.22
CA HIS A 141 4.94 -16.14 -9.85
C HIS A 141 5.59 -14.78 -10.13
N PHE A 142 6.74 -14.77 -10.81
CA PHE A 142 7.45 -13.55 -11.24
C PHE A 142 7.78 -12.54 -10.11
N GLY A 143 7.87 -12.98 -8.85
CA GLY A 143 8.05 -12.09 -7.70
C GLY A 143 9.32 -11.22 -7.76
N ARG A 144 10.40 -11.75 -8.34
CA ARG A 144 11.63 -10.97 -8.56
C ARG A 144 11.44 -9.82 -9.55
N LEU A 145 10.61 -10.03 -10.58
CA LEU A 145 10.27 -8.98 -11.55
C LEU A 145 9.45 -7.88 -10.88
N GLY A 146 8.40 -8.27 -10.14
CA GLY A 146 7.57 -7.34 -9.36
C GLY A 146 8.41 -6.49 -8.40
N ALA A 147 9.22 -7.15 -7.57
CA ALA A 147 10.13 -6.50 -6.63
C ALA A 147 11.14 -5.56 -7.31
N THR A 148 11.69 -5.95 -8.46
CA THR A 148 12.65 -5.11 -9.21
C THR A 148 11.99 -3.85 -9.77
N ILE A 149 10.81 -3.99 -10.37
CA ILE A 149 10.05 -2.86 -10.91
C ILE A 149 9.67 -1.90 -9.79
N GLU A 150 9.11 -2.41 -8.69
CA GLU A 150 8.68 -1.60 -7.56
C GLU A 150 9.86 -0.89 -6.89
N LEU A 151 11.00 -1.58 -6.71
CA LEU A 151 12.24 -0.97 -6.22
C LEU A 151 12.67 0.20 -7.12
N GLY A 152 12.65 0.01 -8.45
CA GLY A 152 12.94 1.06 -9.41
C GLY A 152 12.02 2.28 -9.26
N LEU A 153 10.70 2.03 -9.14
CA LEU A 153 9.71 3.09 -8.93
C LEU A 153 9.95 3.85 -7.61
N VAL A 154 10.22 3.13 -6.52
CA VAL A 154 10.51 3.73 -5.21
C VAL A 154 11.79 4.57 -5.27
N LEU A 155 12.85 4.09 -5.91
CA LEU A 155 14.11 4.84 -6.04
C LEU A 155 13.90 6.15 -6.82
N VAL A 156 13.15 6.10 -7.93
CA VAL A 156 12.81 7.30 -8.72
C VAL A 156 11.95 8.26 -7.89
N ALA A 157 10.92 7.76 -7.22
CA ALA A 157 10.02 8.54 -6.37
C ALA A 157 10.76 9.19 -5.20
N SER A 158 11.65 8.45 -4.53
CA SER A 158 12.49 8.95 -3.45
C SER A 158 13.45 10.03 -3.94
N ALA A 159 14.15 9.82 -5.07
CA ALA A 159 15.02 10.84 -5.65
C ALA A 159 14.25 12.12 -6.02
N TYR A 160 13.04 11.98 -6.55
CA TYR A 160 12.14 13.10 -6.84
C TYR A 160 11.69 13.84 -5.56
N LEU A 161 11.34 13.10 -4.51
CA LEU A 161 10.84 13.66 -3.24
C LEU A 161 11.94 14.32 -2.40
N LEU A 162 13.16 13.76 -2.38
CA LEU A 162 14.29 14.27 -1.57
C LEU A 162 14.53 15.75 -1.82
N ARG A 163 14.55 16.18 -3.08
CA ARG A 163 14.77 17.58 -3.47
C ARG A 163 13.59 18.50 -3.17
N ARG A 164 12.44 17.94 -2.81
CA ARG A 164 11.16 18.66 -2.63
C ARG A 164 10.72 18.72 -1.18
N LEU A 165 11.25 17.86 -0.31
CA LEU A 165 11.03 17.92 1.13
C LEU A 165 11.87 19.06 1.72
N SER A 166 11.23 19.95 2.49
CA SER A 166 11.89 21.11 3.11
C SER A 166 12.56 20.78 4.45
N SER A 167 12.07 19.75 5.15
CA SER A 167 12.58 19.35 6.46
C SER A 167 13.69 18.30 6.34
N ARG A 168 14.82 18.53 7.04
CA ARG A 168 15.90 17.55 7.17
C ARG A 168 15.43 16.24 7.79
N LEU A 169 14.49 16.31 8.73
CA LEU A 169 13.89 15.12 9.33
C LEU A 169 13.12 14.30 8.29
N SER A 170 12.28 14.95 7.46
CA SER A 170 11.54 14.26 6.40
C SER A 170 12.47 13.66 5.34
N GLN A 171 13.55 14.36 4.98
CA GLN A 171 14.57 13.82 4.07
C GLN A 171 15.29 12.61 4.67
N ALA A 172 15.66 12.67 5.95
CA ALA A 172 16.29 11.56 6.66
C ALA A 172 15.36 10.35 6.77
N LEU A 173 14.10 10.56 7.14
CA LEU A 173 13.08 9.49 7.20
C LEU A 173 12.87 8.83 5.83
N LEU A 174 12.78 9.64 4.76
CA LEU A 174 12.67 9.11 3.39
C LEU A 174 13.92 8.30 3.03
N GLY A 175 15.11 8.81 3.34
CA GLY A 175 16.38 8.14 3.06
C GLY A 175 16.48 6.79 3.78
N ILE A 176 16.22 6.76 5.09
CA ILE A 176 16.23 5.53 5.91
C ILE A 176 15.22 4.53 5.36
N THR A 177 13.98 4.96 5.11
CA THR A 177 12.93 4.10 4.57
C THR A 177 13.32 3.51 3.21
N THR A 178 13.90 4.33 2.32
CA THR A 178 14.38 3.87 1.01
C THR A 178 15.49 2.83 1.15
N VAL A 179 16.43 3.03 2.07
CA VAL A 179 17.51 2.06 2.33
C VAL A 179 16.93 0.73 2.84
N LEU A 180 15.96 0.77 3.76
CA LEU A 180 15.31 -0.44 4.27
C LEU A 180 14.60 -1.22 3.14
N ILE A 181 13.89 -0.53 2.25
CA ILE A 181 13.25 -1.14 1.07
C ILE A 181 14.30 -1.76 0.13
N VAL A 182 15.40 -1.06 -0.15
CA VAL A 182 16.51 -1.57 -0.99
C VAL A 182 17.08 -2.86 -0.39
N VAL A 183 17.31 -2.90 0.92
CA VAL A 183 17.82 -4.09 1.60
C VAL A 183 16.82 -5.24 1.52
N ALA A 184 15.53 -4.97 1.77
CA ALA A 184 14.47 -5.98 1.75
C ALA A 184 14.29 -6.60 0.36
N TYR A 185 14.13 -5.79 -0.69
CA TYR A 185 14.03 -6.33 -2.06
C TYR A 185 15.35 -6.89 -2.57
N GLY A 186 16.49 -6.31 -2.17
CA GLY A 186 17.81 -6.85 -2.52
C GLY A 186 17.96 -8.29 -2.04
N ALA A 187 17.51 -8.59 -0.82
CA ALA A 187 17.52 -9.95 -0.28
C ALA A 187 16.65 -10.91 -1.12
N LEU A 188 15.46 -10.48 -1.56
CA LEU A 188 14.56 -11.28 -2.39
C LEU A 188 15.12 -11.51 -3.81
N VAL A 189 15.62 -10.45 -4.44
CA VAL A 189 16.10 -10.50 -5.84
C VAL A 189 17.40 -11.29 -5.97
N LEU A 190 18.29 -11.17 -4.99
CA LEU A 190 19.61 -11.82 -4.99
C LEU A 190 19.60 -13.25 -4.41
N ALA A 191 18.48 -13.71 -3.85
CA ALA A 191 18.37 -15.07 -3.35
C ALA A 191 18.64 -16.10 -4.47
N PRO A 192 19.37 -17.20 -4.20
CA PRO A 192 19.52 -18.29 -5.16
C PRO A 192 18.15 -18.85 -5.59
N LEU A 193 18.03 -19.33 -6.82
CA LEU A 193 16.90 -20.17 -7.21
C LEU A 193 17.15 -21.55 -6.59
N THR A 194 16.29 -21.97 -5.67
CA THR A 194 16.34 -23.30 -5.02
C THR A 194 15.41 -24.27 -5.74
#